data_AF-A0A6N4XM41-F1
#
_entry.id   AF-A0A6N4XM41-F1
#
_cell.length_a   1.000
_cell.length_b   1.000
_cell.length_c   1.000
_cell.angle_alpha   90.00
_cell.angle_beta   90.00
_cell.angle_gamma   90.00
#
_symmetry.space_group_name_H-M   'P 1'
#
loop_
_entity.id
_entity.type
_entity.pdbx_description
1 polymer ?
#
loop_
_entity_poly.entity_id
_entity_poly.type
_entity_poly.pdbx_seq_one_letter_code
_entity_poly.pdbx_strand_id
1 'polypeptide(L)'
;MLQYQLIMKPRIPFRIGYQYDNWELNLITLSDRISENDLYCSYLWVGSKVKRFLSFTPHRTELIFYWDRLEVVILEFDKKSEYYYNSVNKTLIDKFPDFSCEVLPDTTIIHKFVTEKVSYWNIYYPLTKEINLIYFSNKFPYIKRIFY
;
A
#
# COMPACT_ATOMS: atom_id res chain seq x y z
N MET A 1 -3.19 18.78 -35.73
CA MET A 1 -2.64 17.48 -35.36
C MET A 1 -2.77 17.35 -33.84
N LEU A 2 -3.88 16.78 -33.35
CA LEU A 2 -4.12 16.59 -31.92
C LEU A 2 -3.50 15.26 -31.51
N GLN A 3 -2.35 15.29 -30.83
CA GLN A 3 -1.84 14.10 -30.15
C GLN A 3 -2.73 13.86 -28.93
N TYR A 4 -3.56 12.82 -28.98
CA TYR A 4 -4.18 12.23 -27.82
C TYR A 4 -3.07 11.73 -26.89
N GLN A 5 -2.73 12.51 -25.86
CA GLN A 5 -2.10 11.94 -24.68
C GLN A 5 -3.13 10.97 -24.09
N LEU A 6 -2.97 9.68 -24.38
CA LEU A 6 -3.54 8.62 -23.58
C LEU A 6 -2.98 8.82 -22.17
N ILE A 7 -3.71 9.55 -21.32
CA ILE A 7 -3.48 9.57 -19.89
C ILE A 7 -3.81 8.16 -19.41
N MET A 8 -2.85 7.23 -19.57
CA MET A 8 -2.93 5.93 -18.95
C MET A 8 -2.85 6.18 -17.46
N LYS A 9 -4.01 6.34 -16.82
CA LYS A 9 -4.12 6.39 -15.36
C LYS A 9 -3.30 5.21 -14.83
N PRO A 10 -2.22 5.44 -14.06
CA PRO A 10 -1.42 4.35 -13.57
C PRO A 10 -2.33 3.43 -12.75
N ARG A 11 -2.64 2.25 -13.30
CA ARG A 11 -3.44 1.24 -12.63
C ARG A 11 -2.54 0.66 -11.55
N ILE A 12 -2.88 0.94 -10.30
CA ILE A 12 -2.23 0.30 -9.15
C ILE A 12 -2.47 -1.23 -9.26
N PRO A 13 -1.48 -2.07 -8.92
CA PRO A 13 -1.47 -3.47 -9.35
C PRO A 13 -2.39 -4.39 -8.55
N PHE A 14 -2.76 -3.99 -7.33
CA PHE A 14 -3.77 -4.62 -6.49
C PHE A 14 -4.82 -3.55 -6.19
N ARG A 15 -6.03 -3.71 -6.71
CA ARG A 15 -7.07 -2.70 -6.57
C ARG A 15 -7.97 -3.04 -5.39
N ILE A 16 -8.12 -2.09 -4.46
CA ILE A 16 -9.08 -2.20 -3.35
C ILE A 16 -10.47 -2.54 -3.91
N GLY A 17 -11.13 -3.52 -3.28
CA GLY A 17 -12.42 -4.03 -3.69
C GLY A 17 -12.38 -5.21 -4.68
N TYR A 18 -11.20 -5.64 -5.14
CA TYR A 18 -11.09 -6.81 -6.03
C TYR A 18 -11.21 -8.13 -5.25
N GLN A 19 -11.69 -9.15 -5.95
CA GLN A 19 -11.97 -10.47 -5.39
C GLN A 19 -10.69 -11.30 -5.21
N TYR A 20 -10.67 -12.11 -4.15
CA TYR A 20 -9.62 -13.07 -3.79
C TYR A 20 -9.26 -14.01 -4.94
N ASP A 21 -10.27 -14.57 -5.62
CA ASP A 21 -10.15 -15.53 -6.72
C ASP A 21 -9.25 -15.04 -7.87
N ASN A 22 -9.10 -13.72 -8.04
CA ASN A 22 -8.18 -13.16 -9.03
C ASN A 22 -6.71 -13.55 -8.78
N TRP A 23 -6.39 -13.91 -7.54
CA TRP A 23 -5.01 -14.10 -7.08
C TRP A 23 -4.80 -15.35 -6.23
N GLU A 24 -5.83 -16.11 -5.86
CA GLU A 24 -5.78 -17.30 -5.00
C GLU A 24 -4.49 -18.13 -5.17
N LEU A 25 -4.17 -18.56 -6.40
CA LEU A 25 -3.01 -19.40 -6.71
C LEU A 25 -1.64 -18.72 -6.53
N ASN A 26 -1.61 -17.44 -6.20
CA ASN A 26 -0.42 -16.61 -6.03
C ASN A 26 -0.27 -16.09 -4.60
N LEU A 27 -1.02 -16.64 -3.64
CA LEU A 27 -1.06 -16.19 -2.26
C LEU A 27 -0.61 -17.31 -1.30
N ILE A 28 0.11 -16.92 -0.25
CA ILE A 28 0.40 -17.77 0.91
C ILE A 28 -0.21 -17.11 2.14
N THR A 29 -0.96 -17.87 2.94
CA THR A 29 -1.56 -17.38 4.19
C THR A 29 -0.49 -16.94 5.18
N LEU A 30 -0.73 -15.81 5.85
CA LEU A 30 0.07 -15.30 6.96
C LEU A 30 -0.72 -15.38 8.26
N SER A 31 -0.05 -15.15 9.39
CA SER A 31 -0.76 -14.87 10.64
C SER A 31 -1.58 -13.59 10.49
N ASP A 32 -2.82 -13.62 10.95
CA ASP A 32 -3.74 -12.49 10.78
C ASP A 32 -3.31 -11.28 11.61
N ARG A 33 -3.25 -10.12 10.97
CA ARG A 33 -2.99 -8.83 11.65
C ARG A 33 -4.15 -8.34 12.52
N ILE A 34 -5.35 -8.89 12.31
CA ILE A 34 -6.59 -8.45 12.95
C ILE A 34 -7.20 -9.64 13.68
N SER A 35 -6.49 -10.14 14.68
CA SER A 35 -6.88 -11.35 15.42
C SER A 35 -8.22 -11.25 16.13
N GLU A 36 -8.71 -10.03 16.39
CA GLU A 36 -10.03 -9.80 16.99
C GLU A 36 -11.19 -9.97 16.00
N ASN A 37 -10.91 -10.17 14.69
CA ASN A 37 -11.92 -10.35 13.66
C ASN A 37 -11.45 -11.38 12.62
N ASP A 38 -11.93 -12.61 12.79
CA ASP A 38 -11.62 -13.79 11.96
C ASP A 38 -12.10 -13.69 10.50
N LEU A 39 -12.90 -12.67 10.17
CA LEU A 39 -13.33 -12.41 8.79
C LEU A 39 -12.25 -11.73 7.94
N TYR A 40 -11.17 -11.24 8.58
CA TYR A 40 -10.03 -10.66 7.89
C TYR A 40 -8.89 -11.66 7.81
N CYS A 41 -8.43 -11.94 6.59
CA CYS A 41 -7.33 -12.85 6.34
C CYS A 41 -6.15 -12.13 5.70
N SER A 42 -4.94 -12.38 6.22
CA SER A 42 -3.70 -11.78 5.72
C SER A 42 -2.94 -12.76 4.81
N TYR A 43 -2.48 -12.28 3.66
CA TYR A 43 -1.79 -13.09 2.65
C TYR A 43 -0.53 -12.41 2.13
N LEU A 44 0.52 -13.21 1.95
CA LEU A 44 1.71 -12.83 1.21
C LEU A 44 1.50 -13.05 -0.29
N TRP A 45 1.79 -12.04 -1.11
CA TRP A 45 1.88 -12.20 -2.55
C TRP A 45 3.17 -12.95 -2.92
N VAL A 46 3.02 -14.10 -3.59
CA VAL A 46 4.12 -14.95 -4.09
C VAL A 46 4.04 -15.20 -5.59
N GLY A 47 3.17 -14.48 -6.30
CA GLY A 47 3.04 -14.63 -7.75
C GLY A 47 4.34 -14.31 -8.49
N SER A 48 4.59 -15.04 -9.58
CA SER A 48 5.85 -15.02 -10.34
C SER A 48 6.26 -13.64 -10.89
N LYS A 49 5.30 -12.72 -11.05
CA LYS A 49 5.56 -11.34 -11.47
C LYS A 49 5.39 -10.39 -10.29
N VAL A 50 6.49 -9.75 -9.88
CA VAL A 50 6.44 -8.67 -8.89
C VAL A 50 5.61 -7.52 -9.45
N LYS A 51 4.61 -7.10 -8.67
CA LYS A 51 3.64 -6.09 -9.05
C LYS A 51 4.11 -4.71 -8.61
N ARG A 52 4.44 -3.85 -9.59
CA ARG A 52 4.95 -2.49 -9.35
C ARG A 52 3.83 -1.52 -9.00
N PHE A 53 4.06 -0.65 -8.02
CA PHE A 53 3.17 0.46 -7.68
C PHE A 53 3.79 1.76 -8.16
N LEU A 54 3.13 2.48 -9.08
CA LEU A 54 3.64 3.75 -9.62
C LEU A 54 5.13 3.67 -10.06
N SER A 55 5.50 2.58 -10.72
CA SER A 55 6.89 2.27 -11.11
C SER A 55 7.86 1.90 -9.98
N PHE A 56 7.43 1.89 -8.72
CA PHE A 56 8.21 1.36 -7.60
C PHE A 56 8.00 -0.14 -7.45
N THR A 57 9.08 -0.88 -7.26
CA THR A 57 9.06 -2.33 -7.09
C THR A 57 9.19 -2.65 -5.61
N PRO A 58 8.11 -3.16 -4.95
CA PRO A 58 8.19 -3.59 -3.57
C PRO A 58 9.06 -4.84 -3.45
N HIS A 59 9.69 -5.03 -2.29
CA HIS A 59 10.42 -6.26 -1.99
C HIS A 59 9.47 -7.34 -1.45
N ARG A 60 8.44 -6.93 -0.72
CA ARG A 60 7.39 -7.77 -0.15
C ARG A 60 6.03 -7.08 -0.30
N THR A 61 5.00 -7.87 -0.53
CA THR A 61 3.62 -7.36 -0.62
C THR A 61 2.69 -8.25 0.16
N GLU A 62 1.97 -7.63 1.09
CA GLU A 62 0.95 -8.27 1.88
C GLU A 62 -0.43 -7.71 1.52
N LEU A 63 -1.41 -8.60 1.43
CA LEU A 63 -2.78 -8.31 1.06
C LEU A 63 -3.70 -8.75 2.20
N ILE A 64 -4.61 -7.87 2.63
CA ILE A 64 -5.60 -8.20 3.66
C ILE A 64 -6.98 -8.15 3.02
N PHE A 65 -7.67 -9.28 3.07
CA PHE A 65 -9.01 -9.45 2.55
C PHE A 65 -10.01 -9.48 3.69
N TYR A 66 -11.18 -8.87 3.47
CA TYR A 66 -12.38 -9.14 4.24
C TYR A 66 -13.26 -10.05 3.39
N TRP A 67 -13.48 -11.29 3.82
CA TRP A 67 -14.06 -12.33 2.96
C TRP A 67 -13.28 -12.43 1.64
N ASP A 68 -13.94 -12.26 0.49
CA ASP A 68 -13.33 -12.28 -0.82
C ASP A 68 -12.81 -10.90 -1.24
N ARG A 69 -13.04 -9.83 -0.48
CA ARG A 69 -12.78 -8.45 -0.93
C ARG A 69 -11.48 -7.90 -0.38
N LEU A 70 -10.58 -7.47 -1.27
CA LEU A 70 -9.32 -6.81 -0.89
C LEU A 70 -9.59 -5.46 -0.21
N GLU A 71 -9.19 -5.31 1.05
CA GLU A 71 -9.38 -4.09 1.85
C GLU A 71 -8.09 -3.30 2.05
N VAL A 72 -6.95 -4.00 2.15
CA VAL A 72 -5.66 -3.38 2.44
C VAL A 72 -4.55 -4.01 1.60
N VAL A 73 -3.62 -3.18 1.16
CA VAL A 73 -2.37 -3.59 0.55
C VAL A 73 -1.23 -2.92 1.28
N ILE A 74 -0.24 -3.71 1.68
CA ILE A 74 0.98 -3.26 2.32
C ILE A 74 2.13 -3.59 1.37
N LEU A 75 2.82 -2.55 0.90
CA LEU A 75 4.00 -2.66 0.06
C LEU A 75 5.20 -2.26 0.89
N GLU A 76 6.12 -3.20 1.08
CA GLU A 76 7.30 -2.96 1.89
C GLU A 76 8.50 -2.74 0.96
N PHE A 77 9.40 -1.81 1.31
CA PHE A 77 10.64 -1.53 0.60
C PHE A 77 11.79 -1.45 1.61
N ASP A 78 12.49 -2.58 1.80
CA ASP A 78 13.56 -2.69 2.77
C ASP A 78 14.86 -2.05 2.31
N LYS A 79 15.58 -1.47 3.28
CA LYS A 79 16.95 -0.96 3.14
C LYS A 79 17.10 0.03 1.99
N LYS A 80 16.11 0.90 1.79
CA LYS A 80 16.12 1.93 0.76
C LYS A 80 16.62 3.25 1.33
N SER A 81 17.33 4.04 0.53
CA SER A 81 17.80 5.36 0.98
C SER A 81 16.63 6.30 1.23
N GLU A 82 16.85 7.32 2.05
CA GLU A 82 15.92 8.45 2.21
C GLU A 82 15.56 9.09 0.85
N TYR A 83 16.52 9.14 -0.08
CA TYR A 83 16.27 9.59 -1.46
C TYR A 83 15.20 8.75 -2.17
N TYR A 84 15.20 7.43 -1.97
CA TYR A 84 14.18 6.55 -2.53
C TYR A 84 12.81 6.84 -1.91
N TYR A 85 12.74 7.01 -0.59
CA TYR A 85 11.52 7.44 0.09
C TYR A 85 10.99 8.76 -0.47
N ASN A 86 11.85 9.77 -0.60
CA ASN A 86 11.49 11.08 -1.14
C ASN A 86 10.98 10.98 -2.59
N SER A 87 11.51 10.03 -3.38
CA SER A 87 11.05 9.76 -4.75
C SER A 87 9.65 9.14 -4.77
N VAL A 88 9.38 8.16 -3.90
CA VAL A 88 8.04 7.59 -3.71
C VAL A 88 7.06 8.68 -3.27
N ASN A 89 7.45 9.47 -2.27
CA ASN A 89 6.63 10.51 -1.69
C ASN A 89 6.29 11.60 -2.70
N LYS A 90 7.28 12.07 -3.47
CA LYS A 90 7.06 13.05 -4.55
C LYS A 90 6.05 12.52 -5.58
N THR A 91 6.18 11.26 -5.98
CA THR A 91 5.24 10.65 -6.93
C THR A 91 3.80 10.58 -6.39
N LEU A 92 3.64 10.39 -5.08
CA LEU A 92 2.33 10.44 -4.42
C LEU A 92 1.79 11.87 -4.34
N ILE A 93 2.61 12.85 -3.95
CA ILE A 93 2.23 14.28 -3.91
C ILE A 93 1.79 14.77 -5.30
N ASP A 94 2.55 14.43 -6.34
CA ASP A 94 2.22 14.81 -7.72
C ASP A 94 0.88 14.18 -8.19
N LYS A 95 0.50 13.03 -7.60
CA LYS A 95 -0.73 12.31 -7.95
C LYS A 95 -1.93 12.66 -7.07
N PHE A 96 -1.69 13.04 -5.83
CA PHE A 96 -2.69 13.27 -4.80
C PHE A 96 -2.39 14.61 -4.11
N PRO A 97 -3.06 15.71 -4.53
CA PRO A 97 -2.72 17.05 -4.06
C PRO A 97 -3.10 17.28 -2.59
N ASP A 98 -4.12 16.58 -2.09
CA ASP A 98 -4.54 16.64 -0.69
C ASP A 98 -3.76 15.60 0.13
N PHE A 99 -2.85 16.08 0.97
CA PHE A 99 -2.06 15.24 1.86
C PHE A 99 -1.80 15.90 3.21
N SER A 100 -1.48 15.07 4.20
CA SER A 100 -0.97 15.50 5.50
C SER A 100 0.31 14.73 5.84
N CYS A 101 1.12 15.30 6.72
CA CYS A 101 2.33 14.66 7.24
C CYS A 101 2.29 14.63 8.77
N GLU A 102 2.69 13.51 9.34
CA GLU A 102 2.84 13.30 10.77
C GLU A 102 4.25 12.76 11.05
N VAL A 103 4.87 13.20 12.13
CA VAL A 103 6.14 12.66 12.63
C VAL A 103 5.89 12.16 14.04
N LEU A 104 6.16 10.88 14.28
CA LEU A 104 5.98 10.23 15.56
C LEU A 104 7.18 10.44 16.49
N PRO A 105 7.04 10.20 17.82
CA PRO A 105 8.13 10.37 18.79
C PRO A 105 9.38 9.53 18.51
N ASP A 106 9.22 8.39 17.84
CA ASP A 106 10.31 7.49 17.43
C ASP A 106 10.98 7.91 16.11
N THR A 107 10.67 9.10 15.60
CA THR A 107 11.11 9.67 14.31
C THR A 107 10.46 9.07 13.06
N THR A 108 9.52 8.13 13.21
CA THR A 108 8.77 7.60 12.07
C THR A 108 7.98 8.71 11.38
N ILE A 109 8.11 8.80 10.05
CA ILE A 109 7.44 9.81 9.23
C ILE A 109 6.31 9.16 8.46
N ILE A 110 5.12 9.75 8.51
CA ILE A 110 3.92 9.26 7.81
C ILE A 110 3.37 10.36 6.93
N HIS A 111 3.42 10.17 5.61
CA HIS A 111 2.64 10.98 4.67
C HIS A 111 1.34 10.28 4.33
N LYS A 112 0.21 10.96 4.55
CA LYS A 112 -1.14 10.44 4.35
C LYS A 112 -1.78 11.16 3.18
N PHE A 113 -2.26 10.40 2.21
CA PHE A 113 -2.97 10.88 1.03
C PHE A 113 -4.35 10.23 1.01
N VAL A 114 -5.37 10.98 0.59
CA VAL A 114 -6.74 10.48 0.58
C VAL A 114 -7.37 10.74 -0.79
N THR A 115 -8.12 9.77 -1.28
CA THR A 115 -9.03 9.90 -2.42
C THR A 115 -10.44 9.62 -1.94
N GLU A 116 -11.45 9.74 -2.82
CA GLU A 116 -12.86 9.46 -2.48
C GLU A 116 -13.06 8.10 -1.80
N LYS A 117 -12.32 7.07 -2.20
CA LYS A 117 -12.55 5.67 -1.75
C LYS A 117 -11.35 5.01 -1.09
N VAL A 118 -10.14 5.52 -1.30
CA VAL A 118 -8.89 4.88 -0.88
C VAL A 118 -7.98 5.88 -0.20
N SER A 119 -7.40 5.46 0.93
CA SER A 119 -6.34 6.16 1.65
C SER A 119 -4.99 5.51 1.35
N TYR A 120 -3.93 6.30 1.30
CA TYR A 120 -2.56 5.86 1.08
C TYR A 120 -1.67 6.47 2.16
N TRP A 121 -0.93 5.64 2.89
CA TRP A 121 0.02 6.05 3.90
C TRP A 121 1.42 5.61 3.45
N ASN A 122 2.29 6.57 3.16
CA ASN A 122 3.69 6.35 2.86
C ASN A 122 4.50 6.60 4.13
N ILE A 123 5.03 5.52 4.69
CA ILE A 123 5.62 5.46 6.03
C ILE A 123 7.10 5.21 5.87
N TYR A 124 7.92 6.04 6.51
CA TYR A 124 9.37 5.88 6.54
C TYR A 124 9.86 5.72 7.96
N TYR A 125 10.68 4.70 8.16
CA TYR A 125 11.36 4.40 9.41
C TYR A 125 12.84 4.79 9.26
N PRO A 126 13.28 6.00 9.67
CA PRO A 126 14.62 6.49 9.36
C PRO A 126 15.74 5.63 9.94
N LEU A 127 15.51 5.02 11.11
CA LEU A 127 16.49 4.18 11.81
C LEU A 127 16.80 2.90 11.04
N THR A 128 15.78 2.22 10.51
CA THR A 128 15.93 0.96 9.76
C THR A 128 16.05 1.17 8.26
N LYS A 129 15.72 2.37 7.77
CA LYS A 129 15.64 2.71 6.34
C LYS A 129 14.60 1.87 5.59
N GLU A 130 13.57 1.44 6.30
CA GLU A 130 12.43 0.72 5.76
C GLU A 130 11.34 1.70 5.35
N ILE A 131 10.61 1.35 4.29
CA ILE A 131 9.47 2.13 3.82
C ILE A 131 8.28 1.20 3.68
N ASN A 132 7.16 1.55 4.30
CA ASN A 132 5.90 0.87 4.11
C ASN A 132 4.92 1.81 3.40
N LEU A 133 4.47 1.41 2.22
CA LEU A 133 3.38 2.07 1.54
C LEU A 133 2.12 1.22 1.72
N ILE A 134 1.22 1.70 2.57
CA ILE A 134 -0.06 1.06 2.84
C ILE A 134 -1.14 1.79 2.05
N TYR A 135 -2.00 1.07 1.36
CA TYR A 135 -3.22 1.67 0.83
C TYR A 135 -4.42 0.79 1.06
N PHE A 136 -5.53 1.44 1.41
CA PHE A 136 -6.69 0.76 1.99
C PHE A 136 -7.99 1.51 1.71
N SER A 137 -9.09 0.78 1.79
CA SER A 137 -10.44 1.35 1.72
C SER A 137 -10.65 2.40 2.81
N ASN A 138 -11.24 3.55 2.47
CA ASN A 138 -11.59 4.57 3.48
C ASN A 138 -12.60 4.07 4.53
N LYS A 139 -13.25 2.92 4.28
CA LYS A 139 -14.18 2.27 5.19
C LYS A 139 -13.52 1.26 6.12
N PHE A 140 -12.22 0.97 5.93
CA PHE A 140 -11.51 -0.02 6.72
C PHE A 140 -11.22 0.52 8.14
N PRO A 141 -11.78 -0.10 9.21
CA PRO A 141 -11.75 0.50 10.53
C PRO A 141 -10.49 0.15 11.35
N TYR A 142 -9.69 -0.82 10.90
CA TYR A 142 -8.57 -1.39 11.67
C TYR A 142 -7.18 -0.88 11.27
N ILE A 143 -7.07 0.25 10.55
CA ILE A 143 -5.76 0.75 10.08
C ILE A 143 -4.74 0.94 11.21
N LYS A 144 -5.22 1.32 12.40
CA LYS A 144 -4.36 1.46 13.58
C LYS A 144 -3.72 0.14 14.02
N ARG A 145 -4.36 -1.02 13.82
CA ARG A 145 -3.79 -2.35 14.13
C ARG A 145 -2.71 -2.81 13.17
N ILE A 146 -2.71 -2.28 11.95
CA ILE A 146 -1.70 -2.61 10.96
C ILE A 146 -0.40 -1.86 11.24
N PHE A 147 -0.53 -0.63 11.77
CA PHE A 147 0.58 0.31 11.92
C PHE A 147 1.12 0.44 13.36
N TYR A 148 0.27 0.30 14.39
CA TYR A 148 0.64 0.35 15.81
C TYR A 148 0.59 -1.04 16.45
#